data_AF-A0A1Z4EVN7-F1
#
_entry.id   AF-A0A1Z4EVN7-F1
#
_cell.length_a   1.000
_cell.length_b   1.000
_cell.length_c   1.000
_cell.angle_alpha   90.00
_cell.angle_beta   90.00
_cell.angle_gamma   90.00
#
_symmetry.space_group_name_H-M   'P 1'
#
loop_
_entity.id
_entity.type
_entity.pdbx_description
1 polymer ?
#
loop_
_entity_poly.entity_id
_entity_poly.type
_entity_poly.pdbx_seq_one_letter_code
_entity_poly.pdbx_strand_id
1 'polypeptide(L)'
;MKVDPANVRQGAGKVDGVGADVSKLKAPDSSGAASGLKGFATAGALPAASDALKTSLTVVAGRYEQMGVLLRRSADSYEHQDGKTAVSLTQMVGDGLTSLGDLNTAK
;
A
#
# COMPACT_ATOMS: atom_id res chain seq x y z
N MET A 1 10.77 -15.52 20.10
CA MET A 1 9.54 -14.74 20.34
C MET A 1 8.42 -15.43 19.58
N LYS A 2 7.36 -15.90 20.24
CA LYS A 2 6.24 -16.58 19.56
C LYS A 2 5.25 -15.49 19.14
N VAL A 3 5.14 -15.23 17.83
CA VAL A 3 4.23 -14.20 17.31
C VAL A 3 2.80 -14.73 17.41
N ASP A 4 1.94 -13.98 18.08
CA ASP A 4 0.51 -14.30 18.22
C ASP A 4 -0.25 -13.87 16.95
N PRO A 5 -0.99 -14.78 16.27
CA PRO A 5 -1.85 -14.45 15.14
C PRO A 5 -2.83 -13.30 15.40
N ALA A 6 -3.35 -13.18 16.63
CA ALA A 6 -4.23 -12.08 17.00
C ALA A 6 -3.53 -10.71 16.92
N ASN A 7 -2.25 -10.65 17.30
CA ASN A 7 -1.45 -9.43 17.17
C ASN A 7 -1.20 -9.07 15.70
N VAL A 8 -1.02 -10.07 14.82
CA VAL A 8 -0.86 -9.84 13.38
C VAL A 8 -2.15 -9.32 12.75
N ARG A 9 -3.32 -9.85 13.15
CA ARG A 9 -4.63 -9.32 12.72
C ARG A 9 -4.86 -7.89 13.19
N GLN A 10 -4.48 -7.56 14.44
CA GLN A 10 -4.53 -6.17 14.91
C GLN A 10 -3.59 -5.27 14.11
N GLY A 11 -2.40 -5.77 13.74
CA GLY A 11 -1.48 -5.09 12.83
C GLY A 11 -2.12 -4.79 11.47
N ALA A 12 -2.83 -5.77 10.89
CA ALA A 12 -3.59 -5.59 9.67
C ALA A 12 -4.65 -4.47 9.80
N GLY A 13 -5.38 -4.43 10.92
CA GLY A 13 -6.34 -3.36 11.18
C GLY A 13 -5.71 -1.96 11.27
N LYS A 14 -4.48 -1.85 11.79
CA LYS A 14 -3.73 -0.58 11.78
C LYS A 14 -3.32 -0.17 10.36
N VAL A 15 -2.89 -1.13 9.54
CA VAL A 15 -2.57 -0.92 8.13
C VAL A 15 -3.80 -0.45 7.35
N ASP A 16 -4.96 -1.07 7.59
CA ASP A 16 -6.24 -0.67 7.00
C ASP A 16 -6.61 0.77 7.41
N GLY A 17 -6.38 1.14 8.67
CA GLY A 17 -6.58 2.51 9.17
C GLY A 17 -5.70 3.55 8.45
N VAL A 18 -4.42 3.26 8.26
CA VAL A 18 -3.51 4.14 7.49
C VAL A 18 -3.95 4.22 6.02
N GLY A 19 -4.36 3.09 5.42
CA GLY A 19 -4.91 3.08 4.07
C GLY A 19 -6.15 3.96 3.93
N ALA A 20 -7.03 3.95 4.94
CA ALA A 20 -8.21 4.81 5.00
C ALA A 20 -7.86 6.31 5.15
N ASP A 21 -6.75 6.65 5.79
CA ASP A 21 -6.28 8.04 5.86
C ASP A 21 -5.62 8.49 4.56
N VAL A 22 -4.84 7.63 3.92
CA VAL A 22 -4.21 7.92 2.62
C VAL A 22 -5.24 8.07 1.51
N SER A 23 -6.32 7.28 1.52
CA SER A 23 -7.39 7.39 0.50
C SER A 23 -8.15 8.71 0.55
N LYS A 24 -8.08 9.45 1.66
CA LYS A 24 -8.65 10.80 1.79
C LYS A 24 -7.79 11.89 1.15
N LEU A 25 -6.52 11.59 0.83
CA LEU A 25 -5.63 12.54 0.17
C LEU A 25 -6.11 12.80 -1.26
N LYS A 26 -6.04 14.06 -1.68
CA LYS A 26 -6.43 14.48 -3.03
C LYS A 26 -5.25 15.15 -3.72
N ALA A 27 -5.06 14.82 -4.99
CA ALA A 27 -4.13 15.56 -5.82
C ALA A 27 -4.64 17.01 -5.98
N PRO A 28 -3.78 18.03 -5.86
CA PRO A 28 -4.17 19.41 -6.11
C PRO A 28 -4.67 19.60 -7.53
N ASP A 29 -5.74 20.37 -7.69
CA ASP A 29 -6.17 20.83 -9.02
C ASP A 29 -5.15 21.84 -9.56
N SER A 30 -4.53 21.49 -10.68
CA SER A 30 -3.51 22.31 -11.33
C SER A 30 -4.10 23.34 -12.30
N SER A 31 -5.41 23.33 -12.55
CA SER A 31 -6.07 24.16 -13.56
C SER A 31 -5.86 25.68 -13.36
N GLY A 32 -6.02 26.15 -12.12
CA GLY A 32 -5.81 27.55 -11.74
C GLY A 32 -4.36 27.98 -11.87
N ALA A 33 -3.43 27.13 -11.44
CA ALA A 33 -1.98 27.39 -11.56
C ALA A 33 -1.52 27.40 -13.02
N ALA A 34 -2.00 26.45 -13.83
CA ALA A 34 -1.69 26.38 -15.26
C ALA A 34 -2.21 27.61 -16.01
N SER A 35 -3.39 28.12 -15.63
CA SER A 35 -3.98 29.34 -16.20
C SER A 35 -3.18 30.60 -15.83
N GLY A 36 -2.75 30.73 -14.57
CA GLY A 36 -1.95 31.87 -14.11
C GLY A 36 -0.52 31.89 -14.68
N LEU A 37 0.01 30.73 -15.08
CA LEU A 37 1.34 30.57 -15.67
C LEU A 37 1.31 30.49 -17.21
N LYS A 38 0.20 30.85 -17.85
CA LYS A 38 0.05 30.76 -19.31
C LYS A 38 1.20 31.49 -20.04
N GLY A 39 1.86 30.79 -20.95
CA GLY A 39 3.04 31.27 -21.68
C GLY A 39 4.39 30.81 -21.09
N PHE A 40 4.40 30.27 -19.88
CA PHE A 40 5.57 29.61 -19.30
C PHE A 40 5.56 28.11 -19.57
N ALA A 41 6.73 27.51 -19.81
CA ALA A 41 6.87 26.07 -20.03
C ALA A 41 6.28 25.23 -18.88
N THR A 42 6.37 25.74 -17.65
CA THR A 42 5.86 25.11 -16.42
C THR A 42 4.34 24.91 -16.44
N ALA A 43 3.59 25.75 -17.16
CA ALA A 43 2.14 25.60 -17.31
C ALA A 43 1.76 24.32 -18.05
N GLY A 44 2.55 23.89 -19.04
CA GLY A 44 2.33 22.67 -19.79
C GLY A 44 2.66 21.38 -19.01
N ALA A 45 3.55 21.46 -18.03
CA ALA A 45 3.96 20.31 -17.21
C ALA A 45 3.00 20.03 -16.04
N LEU A 46 2.27 21.05 -15.59
CA LEU A 46 1.36 20.99 -14.43
C LEU A 46 0.25 19.93 -14.53
N PRO A 47 -0.46 19.77 -15.67
CA PRO A 47 -1.48 18.72 -15.82
C PRO A 47 -0.91 17.30 -15.67
N ALA A 48 0.20 17.00 -16.35
CA ALA A 48 0.84 15.70 -16.28
C ALA A 48 1.34 15.38 -14.86
N ALA A 49 1.86 16.38 -14.15
CA ALA A 49 2.25 16.23 -12.75
C ALA A 49 1.05 15.95 -11.83
N SER A 50 -0.07 16.63 -12.03
CA SER A 50 -1.32 16.39 -11.27
C SER A 50 -1.84 14.96 -11.51
N ASP A 51 -1.83 14.49 -12.76
CA ASP A 51 -2.29 13.13 -13.09
C ASP A 51 -1.34 12.04 -12.59
N ALA A 52 -0.02 12.28 -12.61
CA ALA A 52 0.97 11.40 -12.00
C ALA A 52 0.76 11.28 -10.48
N LEU A 53 0.42 12.39 -9.80
CA LEU A 53 0.10 12.38 -8.38
C LEU A 53 -1.18 11.60 -8.09
N LYS A 54 -2.26 11.79 -8.86
CA LYS A 54 -3.51 11.00 -8.72
C LYS A 54 -3.23 9.51 -8.86
N THR A 55 -2.48 9.13 -9.89
CA THR A 55 -2.10 7.73 -10.15
C THR A 55 -1.30 7.17 -8.99
N SER A 56 -0.32 7.93 -8.49
CA SER A 56 0.51 7.52 -7.35
C SER A 56 -0.31 7.31 -6.08
N LEU A 57 -1.26 8.21 -5.78
CA LEU A 57 -2.16 8.07 -4.64
C LEU A 57 -3.02 6.80 -4.75
N THR A 58 -3.57 6.50 -5.93
CA THR A 58 -4.32 5.25 -6.19
C THR A 58 -3.46 4.02 -5.95
N VAL A 59 -2.23 4.00 -6.45
CA VAL A 59 -1.29 2.88 -6.26
C VAL A 59 -0.97 2.69 -4.78
N VAL A 60 -0.68 3.77 -4.04
CA VAL A 60 -0.37 3.68 -2.61
C VAL A 60 -1.58 3.18 -1.82
N ALA A 61 -2.79 3.66 -2.11
CA ALA A 61 -4.01 3.18 -1.46
C ALA A 61 -4.20 1.67 -1.65
N GLY A 62 -4.04 1.17 -2.89
CA GLY A 62 -4.14 -0.27 -3.19
C GLY A 62 -3.10 -1.13 -2.46
N ARG A 63 -1.92 -0.58 -2.14
CA ARG A 63 -0.89 -1.31 -1.37
C ARG A 63 -1.25 -1.51 0.09
N TYR A 64 -1.81 -0.48 0.72
CA TYR A 64 -2.27 -0.61 2.10
C TYR A 64 -3.35 -1.70 2.20
N GLU A 65 -4.27 -1.76 1.24
CA GLU A 65 -5.26 -2.82 1.15
C GLU A 65 -4.61 -4.21 1.00
N GLN A 66 -3.68 -4.37 0.05
CA GLN A 66 -2.99 -5.64 -0.19
C GLN A 66 -2.17 -6.11 1.03
N MET A 67 -1.49 -5.18 1.71
CA MET A 67 -0.74 -5.47 2.93
C MET A 67 -1.67 -5.96 4.05
N GLY A 68 -2.81 -5.31 4.26
CA GLY A 68 -3.81 -5.73 5.25
C GLY A 68 -4.33 -7.15 4.96
N VAL A 69 -4.62 -7.44 3.69
CA VAL A 69 -5.06 -8.78 3.25
C VAL A 69 -3.97 -9.84 3.49
N LEU A 70 -2.71 -9.55 3.17
CA LEU A 70 -1.62 -10.51 3.38
C LEU A 70 -1.40 -10.81 4.85
N LEU A 71 -1.38 -9.80 5.72
CA LEU A 71 -1.23 -10.01 7.16
C LEU A 71 -2.34 -10.91 7.72
N ARG A 72 -3.60 -10.70 7.29
CA ARG A 72 -4.72 -11.56 7.66
C ARG A 72 -4.53 -12.98 7.15
N ARG A 73 -4.20 -13.14 5.86
CA ARG A 73 -3.97 -14.46 5.24
C ARG A 73 -2.80 -15.20 5.90
N SER A 74 -1.73 -14.51 6.29
CA SER A 74 -0.60 -15.11 6.98
C SER A 74 -0.98 -15.59 8.38
N ALA A 75 -1.77 -14.79 9.12
CA ALA A 75 -2.29 -15.20 10.43
C ALA A 75 -3.21 -16.42 10.33
N ASP A 76 -4.13 -16.43 9.36
CA ASP A 76 -5.05 -17.54 9.13
C ASP A 76 -4.30 -18.81 8.72
N SER A 77 -3.37 -18.72 7.77
CA SER A 77 -2.55 -19.86 7.35
C SER A 77 -1.71 -20.43 8.49
N TYR A 78 -1.15 -19.59 9.37
CA TYR A 78 -0.37 -20.05 10.52
C TYR A 78 -1.21 -20.82 11.55
N GLU A 79 -2.44 -20.38 11.83
CA GLU A 79 -3.34 -21.11 12.74
C GLU A 79 -3.76 -22.49 12.20
N HIS A 80 -3.74 -22.68 10.88
CA HIS A 80 -4.11 -23.92 10.21
C HIS A 80 -2.90 -24.79 9.82
N GLN A 81 -1.68 -24.45 10.27
CA GLN A 81 -0.50 -25.26 9.98
C GLN A 81 -0.51 -26.58 10.77
N ASP A 82 -0.22 -27.66 10.05
CA ASP A 82 0.03 -28.95 10.66
C ASP A 82 1.45 -28.98 11.27
N GLY A 83 1.59 -29.50 12.48
CA GLY A 83 2.79 -29.31 13.32
C GLY A 83 4.11 -29.85 12.75
N LYS A 84 4.06 -30.63 11.67
CA LYS A 84 5.24 -31.22 10.99
C LYS A 84 5.87 -30.32 9.92
N THR A 85 5.16 -29.31 9.42
CA THR A 85 5.61 -28.38 8.36
C THR A 85 5.41 -26.93 8.76
N ALA A 86 5.31 -26.66 10.06
CA ALA A 86 5.01 -25.33 10.57
C ALA A 86 6.13 -24.32 10.23
N VAL A 87 5.80 -23.32 9.42
CA VAL A 87 6.66 -22.17 9.10
C VAL A 87 6.32 -21.03 10.05
N SER A 88 7.32 -20.33 10.58
CA SER A 88 7.07 -19.22 11.51
C SER A 88 6.20 -18.13 10.87
N LEU A 89 5.27 -17.57 11.64
CA LEU A 89 4.39 -16.49 11.18
C LEU A 89 5.18 -15.27 10.68
N THR A 90 6.31 -14.95 11.31
CA THR A 90 7.22 -13.88 10.86
C THR A 90 7.73 -14.13 9.45
N GLN A 91 8.11 -15.36 9.12
CA GLN A 91 8.61 -15.71 7.80
C GLN A 91 7.50 -15.61 6.75
N MET A 92 6.29 -16.10 7.07
CA MET A 92 5.15 -16.01 6.14
C MET A 92 4.73 -14.56 5.84
N VAL A 93 4.78 -13.68 6.84
CA VAL A 93 4.54 -12.24 6.65
C VAL A 93 5.68 -11.60 5.86
N GLY A 94 6.94 -11.94 6.15
CA GLY A 94 8.12 -11.43 5.47
C GLY A 94 8.15 -11.78 3.98
N ASP A 95 7.83 -13.02 3.62
CA ASP A 95 7.78 -13.49 2.23
C ASP A 95 6.65 -12.78 1.47
N GLY A 96 5.48 -12.61 2.10
CA GLY A 96 4.36 -11.88 1.51
C GLY A 96 4.67 -10.41 1.23
N LEU A 97 5.29 -9.72 2.19
CA LEU A 97 5.69 -8.32 2.01
C LEU A 97 6.80 -8.14 0.97
N THR A 98 7.75 -9.09 0.91
CA THR A 98 8.80 -9.08 -0.11
C THR A 98 8.21 -9.24 -1.50
N SER A 99 7.28 -10.18 -1.69
CA SER A 99 6.57 -10.37 -2.96
C SER A 99 5.77 -9.14 -3.40
N LEU A 100 5.16 -8.40 -2.47
CA LEU A 100 4.55 -7.10 -2.78
C LEU A 100 5.57 -6.04 -3.23
N GLY A 101 6.75 -6.04 -2.60
CA GLY A 101 7.86 -5.18 -3.00
C GLY A 101 8.32 -5.48 -4.43
N ASP A 102 8.44 -6.76 -4.76
CA ASP A 102 8.90 -7.23 -6.06
C ASP A 102 7.90 -6.90 -7.19
N LEU A 103 6.59 -7.03 -6.94
CA LEU A 103 5.52 -6.62 -7.88
C LEU A 103 5.59 -5.14 -8.24
N ASN A 104 6.16 -4.31 -7.37
CA ASN A 104 6.32 -2.89 -7.61
C ASN A 104 7.61 -2.55 -8.37
N THR A 105 8.60 -3.45 -8.36
CA THR A 105 9.84 -3.32 -9.16
C THR A 105 9.76 -4.02 -10.51
N ALA A 106 8.80 -4.93 -10.69
CA ALA A 106 8.45 -5.52 -11.97
C ALA A 106 7.82 -4.45 -12.88
N LYS A 107 8.68 -3.73 -13.60
CA LYS A 107 8.32 -2.85 -14.71
C LYS A 107 8.03 -3.65 -15.98
#